data_AF-M7CGK2-F1
#
_entry.id   AF-M7CGK2-F1
#
_cell.length_a   1.000
_cell.length_b   1.000
_cell.length_c   1.000
_cell.angle_alpha   90.00
_cell.angle_beta   90.00
_cell.angle_gamma   90.00
#
_symmetry.space_group_name_H-M   'P 1'
#
loop_
_entity.id
_entity.type
_entity.pdbx_description
1 polymer ?
#
loop_
_entity_poly.entity_id
_entity_poly.type
_entity_poly.pdbx_seq_one_letter_code
_entity_poly.pdbx_strand_id
1 'polypeptide(L)'
;MGTTVATNALLERKGERIALLVTKGFRDLLHIGNQARPRIFDLRPVDVAALRRDLQRLLAQGIRSLAVVLLHSYAWPAHEQQVGALAQELGFQHVSLSSSVMPMVRVVPRGYTTCADAYLTPCIRRYLDGFCASFTQQLQDTQVLFMRSDGGLTPMGQFSGSRAILSGPAGGVVGYAITTYSQEDGQPVIGFDMGGGCRLQGGLSL
;
A
#
# COMPACT_ATOMS: atom_id res chain seq x y z
N MET A 1 -17.20 5.27 -2.45
CA MET A 1 -16.53 6.56 -2.16
C MET A 1 -15.06 6.49 -2.55
N GLY A 2 -14.49 7.52 -3.18
CA GLY A 2 -13.03 7.65 -3.35
C GLY A 2 -12.42 8.53 -2.24
N THR A 3 -11.13 8.39 -1.95
CA THR A 3 -10.45 9.23 -0.95
C THR A 3 -9.07 9.70 -1.42
N THR A 4 -8.69 10.90 -1.01
CA THR A 4 -7.36 11.49 -1.26
C THR A 4 -6.41 11.31 -0.07
N VAL A 5 -6.87 10.73 1.04
CA VAL A 5 -6.09 10.57 2.29
C VAL A 5 -4.77 9.87 2.04
N ALA A 6 -4.77 8.78 1.25
CA ALA A 6 -3.57 8.03 0.91
C ALA A 6 -2.56 8.89 0.11
N THR A 7 -3.04 9.56 -0.94
CA THR A 7 -2.22 10.42 -1.79
C THR A 7 -1.64 11.59 -1.00
N ASN A 8 -2.45 12.27 -0.18
CA ASN A 8 -2.00 13.40 0.63
C ASN A 8 -1.00 12.95 1.71
N ALA A 9 -1.26 11.83 2.40
CA ALA A 9 -0.32 11.29 3.39
C ALA A 9 1.03 10.91 2.77
N LEU A 10 1.03 10.45 1.51
CA LEU A 10 2.25 10.14 0.77
C LEU A 10 3.01 11.43 0.40
N LEU A 11 2.33 12.44 -0.15
CA LEU A 11 2.94 13.71 -0.56
C LEU A 11 3.47 14.51 0.64
N GLU A 12 2.71 14.56 1.72
CA GLU A 12 3.07 15.27 2.96
C GLU A 12 4.00 14.47 3.88
N ARG A 13 4.32 13.23 3.51
CA ARG A 13 5.14 12.30 4.32
C ARG A 13 4.58 12.08 5.73
N LYS A 14 3.26 11.96 5.84
CA LYS A 14 2.51 11.77 7.11
C LYS A 14 2.01 10.34 7.34
N GLY A 15 2.58 9.35 6.66
CA GLY A 15 2.33 7.93 6.95
C GLY A 15 3.10 7.41 8.17
N GLU A 16 2.90 6.12 8.46
CA GLU A 16 3.46 5.45 9.63
C GLU A 16 4.96 5.17 9.47
N ARG A 17 5.77 5.29 10.53
CA ARG A 17 7.17 4.84 10.44
C ARG A 17 7.22 3.33 10.28
N ILE A 18 7.87 2.87 9.20
CA ILE A 18 7.95 1.45 8.88
C ILE A 18 9.38 0.91 8.99
N ALA A 19 9.49 -0.38 9.29
CA ALA A 19 10.69 -1.16 9.00
C ALA A 19 10.47 -2.03 7.76
N LEU A 20 11.52 -2.24 6.99
CA LEU A 20 11.53 -3.19 5.87
C LEU A 20 12.36 -4.41 6.24
N LEU A 21 11.72 -5.57 6.22
CA LEU A 21 12.37 -6.87 6.37
C LEU A 21 12.52 -7.52 5.00
N VAL A 22 13.75 -7.83 4.62
CA VAL A 22 14.10 -8.50 3.37
C VAL A 22 14.99 -9.70 3.62
N THR A 23 15.11 -10.58 2.62
CA THR A 23 16.08 -11.68 2.64
C THR A 23 17.50 -11.13 2.89
N LYS A 24 18.29 -11.82 3.73
CA LYS A 24 19.66 -11.40 4.06
C LYS A 24 20.50 -11.23 2.78
N GLY A 25 21.22 -10.12 2.68
CA GLY A 25 21.99 -9.75 1.48
C GLY A 25 21.22 -8.93 0.44
N PHE A 26 19.92 -8.66 0.67
CA PHE A 26 19.06 -7.91 -0.26
C PHE A 26 18.62 -6.54 0.27
N ARG A 27 19.29 -6.01 1.30
CA ARG A 27 18.97 -4.70 1.93
C ARG A 27 18.98 -3.55 0.92
N ASP A 28 19.93 -3.55 0.00
CA ASP A 28 20.16 -2.43 -0.92
C ASP A 28 19.33 -2.54 -2.20
N LEU A 29 18.57 -3.62 -2.36
CA LEU A 29 17.85 -3.91 -3.61
C LEU A 29 16.81 -2.83 -3.95
N LEU A 30 16.10 -2.30 -2.95
CA LEU A 30 15.16 -1.19 -3.17
C LEU A 30 15.84 0.16 -3.40
N HIS A 31 17.11 0.31 -3.03
CA HIS A 31 17.89 1.52 -3.34
C HIS A 31 18.53 1.45 -4.73
N ILE A 32 19.00 0.27 -5.14
CA ILE A 32 19.70 0.05 -6.42
C ILE A 32 18.71 -0.06 -7.59
N GLY A 33 17.50 -0.56 -7.35
CA GLY A 33 16.41 -0.56 -8.34
C GLY A 33 16.52 -1.60 -9.47
N ASN A 34 17.54 -2.47 -9.48
CA ASN A 34 17.69 -3.55 -10.46
C ASN A 34 17.89 -4.93 -9.79
N GLN A 35 17.57 -6.00 -10.53
CA GLN A 35 17.48 -7.38 -10.00
C GLN A 35 18.73 -8.25 -10.33
N ALA A 36 19.83 -7.66 -10.77
CA ALA A 36 20.95 -8.41 -11.34
C ALA A 36 21.94 -8.92 -10.27
N ARG A 37 21.95 -10.23 -9.96
CA ARG A 37 23.00 -10.87 -9.12
C ARG A 37 23.21 -12.39 -9.40
N PRO A 38 24.38 -12.96 -8.99
CA PRO A 38 24.86 -14.28 -9.42
C PRO A 38 24.37 -15.51 -8.62
N ARG A 39 23.63 -15.38 -7.51
CA ARG A 39 23.17 -16.54 -6.70
C ARG A 39 21.73 -16.32 -6.20
N ILE A 40 20.76 -16.94 -6.89
CA ILE A 40 19.31 -16.66 -6.79
C ILE A 40 18.53 -17.69 -5.92
N PHE A 41 19.14 -18.83 -5.56
CA PHE A 41 18.44 -20.01 -5.03
C PHE A 41 18.90 -20.50 -3.64
N ASP A 42 19.46 -19.63 -2.79
CA ASP A 42 19.90 -20.05 -1.46
C ASP A 42 18.69 -20.18 -0.51
N LEU A 43 18.19 -21.41 -0.33
CA LEU A 43 17.06 -21.75 0.53
C LEU A 43 17.52 -21.85 2.00
N ARG A 44 17.52 -20.71 2.70
CA ARG A 44 17.80 -20.68 4.15
C ARG A 44 16.50 -20.67 4.96
N PRO A 45 16.38 -21.51 5.99
CA PRO A 45 15.26 -21.44 6.93
C PRO A 45 15.30 -20.12 7.70
N VAL A 46 14.13 -19.65 8.15
CA VAL A 46 14.01 -18.44 8.98
C VAL A 46 14.57 -18.72 10.37
N ASP A 47 15.62 -18.00 10.76
CA ASP A 47 16.13 -18.02 12.14
C ASP A 47 15.20 -17.19 13.03
N VAL A 48 14.22 -17.87 13.63
CA VAL A 48 13.18 -17.28 14.48
C VAL A 48 13.78 -16.58 15.71
N ALA A 49 14.86 -17.12 16.29
CA ALA A 49 15.48 -16.55 17.49
C ALA A 49 16.19 -15.24 17.18
N ALA A 50 16.96 -15.19 16.09
CA ALA A 50 17.58 -13.95 15.63
C ALA A 50 16.52 -12.91 15.24
N LEU A 51 15.50 -13.33 14.48
CA LEU A 51 14.42 -12.47 14.03
C LEU A 51 13.64 -11.86 15.21
N ARG A 52 13.30 -12.64 16.24
CA ARG A 52 12.60 -12.14 17.43
C ARG A 52 13.39 -11.00 18.08
N ARG A 53 14.71 -11.13 18.23
CA ARG A 53 15.57 -10.08 18.79
C ARG A 53 15.63 -8.83 17.92
N ASP A 54 15.66 -8.99 16.59
CA ASP A 54 15.64 -7.86 15.65
C ASP A 54 14.30 -7.11 15.73
N LEU A 55 13.18 -7.84 15.71
CA LEU A 55 11.82 -7.27 15.82
C LEU A 55 11.59 -6.55 17.15
N GLN A 56 12.05 -7.11 18.26
CA GLN A 56 11.99 -6.46 19.57
C GLN A 56 12.81 -5.16 19.60
N ARG A 57 13.97 -5.12 18.95
CA ARG A 57 14.75 -3.87 18.83
C ARG A 57 14.02 -2.80 18.02
N LEU A 58 13.37 -3.17 16.91
CA LEU A 58 12.56 -2.24 16.12
C LEU A 58 11.37 -1.69 16.93
N LEU A 59 10.73 -2.55 17.73
CA LEU A 59 9.67 -2.11 18.64
C LEU A 59 10.21 -1.15 19.71
N ALA A 60 11.39 -1.40 20.27
CA ALA A 60 12.04 -0.48 21.22
C ALA A 60 12.38 0.88 20.60
N GLN A 61 12.67 0.93 19.29
CA GLN A 61 12.86 2.17 18.53
C GLN A 61 11.54 2.89 18.18
N GLY A 62 10.40 2.34 18.57
CA GLY A 62 9.09 2.94 18.34
C GLY A 62 8.54 2.71 16.92
N ILE A 63 9.05 1.72 16.19
CA ILE A 63 8.47 1.27 14.92
C ILE A 63 7.31 0.32 15.23
N ARG A 64 6.16 0.53 14.58
CA ARG A 64 4.93 -0.26 14.82
C ARG A 64 4.35 -0.88 13.56
N SER A 65 4.86 -0.48 12.39
CA SER A 65 4.44 -1.02 11.10
C SER A 65 5.62 -1.70 10.39
N LEU A 66 5.38 -2.84 9.76
CA LEU A 66 6.40 -3.69 9.15
C LEU A 66 6.01 -4.07 7.71
N ALA A 67 6.94 -3.89 6.78
CA ALA A 67 6.85 -4.44 5.43
C ALA A 67 7.76 -5.67 5.32
N VAL A 68 7.22 -6.82 4.93
CA VAL A 68 7.96 -8.08 4.79
C VAL A 68 8.04 -8.46 3.32
N VAL A 69 9.26 -8.50 2.78
CA VAL A 69 9.53 -8.78 1.35
C VAL A 69 10.62 -9.82 1.23
N LEU A 70 10.25 -11.09 1.19
CA LEU A 70 11.18 -12.19 0.97
C LEU A 70 11.25 -12.56 -0.52
N LEU A 71 12.40 -13.04 -0.97
CA LEU A 71 12.52 -13.59 -2.32
C LEU A 71 11.64 -14.82 -2.49
N HIS A 72 11.05 -14.95 -3.68
CA HIS A 72 10.19 -16.07 -4.07
C HIS A 72 8.92 -16.27 -3.22
N SER A 73 8.59 -15.33 -2.33
CA SER A 73 7.38 -15.40 -1.49
C SER A 73 6.07 -15.37 -2.27
N TYR A 74 6.10 -14.90 -3.53
CA TYR A 74 4.96 -14.98 -4.46
C TYR A 74 4.56 -16.43 -4.77
N ALA A 75 5.47 -17.39 -4.67
CA ALA A 75 5.23 -18.82 -4.89
C ALA A 75 5.21 -19.61 -3.58
N TRP A 76 6.05 -19.24 -2.60
CA TRP A 76 6.12 -19.89 -1.29
C TRP A 76 5.96 -18.88 -0.14
N PRO A 77 4.72 -18.55 0.25
CA PRO A 77 4.45 -17.48 1.22
C PRO A 77 4.70 -17.88 2.68
N ALA A 78 4.93 -19.18 2.96
CA ALA A 78 4.99 -19.72 4.32
C ALA A 78 5.99 -18.98 5.23
N HIS A 79 7.18 -18.63 4.73
CA HIS A 79 8.15 -17.87 5.51
C HIS A 79 7.66 -16.44 5.82
N GLU A 80 7.03 -15.75 4.87
CA GLU A 80 6.46 -14.41 5.16
C GLU A 80 5.32 -14.50 6.16
N GLN A 81 4.48 -15.53 6.07
CA GLN A 81 3.39 -15.77 7.02
C GLN A 81 3.91 -16.05 8.43
N GLN A 82 4.97 -16.85 8.57
CA GLN A 82 5.64 -17.10 9.85
C GLN A 82 6.22 -15.80 10.45
N VAL A 83 6.90 -14.99 9.63
CA VAL A 83 7.40 -13.68 10.07
C VAL A 83 6.25 -12.77 10.49
N GLY A 84 5.15 -12.76 9.73
CA GLY A 84 3.95 -11.98 10.02
C GLY A 84 3.31 -12.36 11.36
N ALA A 85 3.12 -13.66 11.60
CA ALA A 85 2.58 -14.18 12.85
C ALA A 85 3.45 -13.80 14.05
N LEU A 86 4.78 -13.96 13.93
CA LEU A 86 5.73 -13.56 14.97
C LEU A 86 5.69 -12.04 15.23
N ALA A 87 5.64 -11.22 14.18
CA ALA A 87 5.58 -9.77 14.34
C ALA A 87 4.28 -9.32 15.03
N GLN A 88 3.15 -9.95 14.70
CA GLN A 88 1.88 -9.72 15.38
C GLN A 88 1.93 -10.14 16.85
N GLU A 89 2.48 -11.32 17.17
CA GLU A 89 2.68 -11.81 18.53
C GLU A 89 3.52 -10.83 19.37
N LEU A 90 4.54 -10.22 18.77
CA LEU A 90 5.42 -9.25 19.44
C LEU A 90 4.81 -7.86 19.60
N GLY A 91 3.66 -7.58 18.98
CA GLY A 91 2.92 -6.32 19.14
C GLY A 91 3.14 -5.29 18.03
N PHE A 92 3.54 -5.68 16.82
CA PHE A 92 3.42 -4.79 15.66
C PHE A 92 1.94 -4.52 15.37
N GLN A 93 1.57 -3.25 15.20
CA GLN A 93 0.19 -2.83 14.94
C GLN A 93 -0.24 -3.14 13.51
N HIS A 94 0.71 -3.15 12.58
CA HIS A 94 0.45 -3.43 11.19
C HIS A 94 1.61 -4.17 10.54
N VAL A 95 1.29 -5.18 9.73
CA VAL A 95 2.28 -5.96 8.99
C VAL A 95 1.74 -6.19 7.57
N SER A 96 2.48 -5.72 6.57
CA SER A 96 2.19 -5.97 5.15
C SER A 96 3.14 -7.05 4.64
N LEU A 97 2.56 -8.18 4.21
CA LEU A 97 3.30 -9.27 3.58
C LEU A 97 3.28 -9.08 2.06
N SER A 98 4.45 -9.10 1.43
CA SER A 98 4.55 -8.84 -0.01
C SER A 98 3.82 -9.87 -0.86
N SER A 99 3.80 -11.12 -0.42
CA SER A 99 3.02 -12.22 -1.00
C SER A 99 1.51 -11.98 -0.97
N SER A 100 1.00 -11.21 0.00
CA SER A 100 -0.43 -10.91 0.12
C SER A 100 -0.80 -9.61 -0.59
N VAL A 101 0.06 -8.60 -0.52
CA VAL A 101 -0.16 -7.28 -1.13
C VAL A 101 -0.02 -7.36 -2.65
N MET A 102 1.07 -7.97 -3.14
CA MET A 102 1.36 -8.05 -4.57
C MET A 102 2.20 -9.31 -4.91
N PRO A 103 1.55 -10.48 -5.12
CA PRO A 103 2.22 -11.75 -5.45
C PRO A 103 2.77 -11.74 -6.88
N MET A 104 3.83 -10.98 -7.11
CA MET A 104 4.50 -10.82 -8.41
C MET A 104 5.96 -11.20 -8.30
N VAL A 105 6.53 -11.85 -9.32
CA VAL A 105 7.96 -12.27 -9.33
C VAL A 105 8.92 -11.11 -9.07
N ARG A 106 8.64 -9.93 -9.64
CA ARG A 106 9.53 -8.76 -9.62
C ARG A 106 9.62 -8.15 -8.21
N VAL A 107 10.71 -8.44 -7.50
CA VAL A 107 10.90 -8.04 -6.09
C VAL A 107 10.99 -6.52 -5.87
N VAL A 108 11.54 -5.74 -6.80
CA VAL A 108 11.63 -4.27 -6.69
C VAL A 108 10.25 -3.61 -6.64
N PRO A 109 9.38 -3.72 -7.68
CA PRO A 109 8.04 -3.13 -7.64
C PRO A 109 7.18 -3.73 -6.52
N ARG A 110 7.35 -5.03 -6.23
CA ARG A 110 6.69 -5.69 -5.09
C ARG A 110 7.08 -5.06 -3.76
N GLY A 111 8.35 -4.79 -3.55
CA GLY A 111 8.85 -4.13 -2.36
C GLY A 111 8.32 -2.71 -2.21
N TYR A 112 8.35 -1.90 -3.27
CA TYR A 112 7.76 -0.55 -3.23
C TYR A 112 6.29 -0.56 -2.85
N THR A 113 5.51 -1.44 -3.46
CA THR A 113 4.07 -1.56 -3.19
C THR A 113 3.82 -2.01 -1.75
N THR A 114 4.60 -2.96 -1.25
CA THR A 114 4.49 -3.47 0.14
C THR A 114 4.88 -2.40 1.16
N CYS A 115 5.93 -1.62 0.89
CA CYS A 115 6.33 -0.49 1.72
C CYS A 115 5.25 0.60 1.75
N ALA A 116 4.72 0.98 0.59
CA ALA A 116 3.65 1.96 0.48
C ALA A 116 2.39 1.50 1.25
N ASP A 117 2.06 0.22 1.16
CA ASP A 117 0.95 -0.38 1.92
C ASP A 117 1.19 -0.28 3.43
N ALA A 118 2.34 -0.72 3.92
CA ALA A 118 2.68 -0.67 5.35
C ALA A 118 2.72 0.78 5.89
N TYR A 119 3.12 1.73 5.05
CA TYR A 119 3.22 3.14 5.37
C TYR A 119 1.84 3.81 5.48
N LEU A 120 0.92 3.49 4.56
CA LEU A 120 -0.34 4.20 4.39
C LEU A 120 -1.53 3.51 5.07
N THR A 121 -1.57 2.18 5.12
CA THR A 121 -2.71 1.43 5.65
C THR A 121 -3.08 1.83 7.09
N PRO A 122 -2.13 2.02 8.04
CA PRO A 122 -2.48 2.49 9.39
C PRO A 122 -3.15 3.87 9.40
N CYS A 123 -2.68 4.79 8.56
CA CYS A 123 -3.27 6.13 8.43
C CYS A 123 -4.69 6.06 7.88
N ILE A 124 -4.90 5.24 6.84
CA ILE A 124 -6.22 5.03 6.23
C ILE A 124 -7.19 4.40 7.23
N ARG A 125 -6.76 3.38 7.99
CA ARG A 125 -7.62 2.76 9.02
C ARG A 125 -8.10 3.78 10.05
N ARG A 126 -7.20 4.61 10.59
CA ARG A 126 -7.58 5.70 11.51
C ARG A 126 -8.61 6.66 10.89
N TYR A 127 -8.45 6.99 9.61
CA TYR A 127 -9.42 7.82 8.89
C TYR A 127 -10.78 7.13 8.75
N LEU A 128 -10.79 5.86 8.35
CA LEU A 128 -12.01 5.06 8.19
C LEU A 128 -12.75 4.89 9.53
N ASP A 129 -12.01 4.60 10.60
CA ASP A 129 -12.55 4.45 11.95
C ASP A 129 -13.21 5.75 12.42
N GLY A 130 -12.55 6.90 12.22
CA GLY A 130 -13.10 8.22 12.52
C GLY A 130 -14.30 8.59 11.66
N PHE A 131 -14.28 8.22 10.37
CA PHE A 131 -15.42 8.36 9.47
C PHE A 131 -16.62 7.57 9.99
N CYS A 132 -16.48 6.27 10.26
CA CYS A 132 -17.57 5.43 10.79
C CYS A 132 -18.09 5.90 12.15
N ALA A 133 -17.22 6.37 13.04
CA ALA A 133 -17.62 6.89 14.34
C ALA A 133 -18.52 8.13 14.24
N SER A 134 -18.52 8.83 13.10
CA SER A 134 -19.35 10.01 12.86
C SER A 134 -20.78 9.67 12.43
N PHE A 135 -21.12 8.39 12.24
CA PHE A 135 -22.46 7.94 11.82
C PHE A 135 -23.16 7.16 12.94
N THR A 136 -24.49 7.35 13.03
CA THR A 136 -25.36 6.58 13.93
C THR A 136 -25.23 5.09 13.65
N GLN A 137 -25.13 4.28 14.72
CA GLN A 137 -24.88 2.83 14.65
C GLN A 137 -23.61 2.42 13.87
N GLN A 138 -22.65 3.33 13.66
CA GLN A 138 -21.36 3.06 13.01
C GLN A 138 -21.46 2.38 11.63
N LEU A 139 -22.58 2.58 10.92
CA LEU A 139 -22.84 1.95 9.62
C LEU A 139 -22.87 0.42 9.66
N GLN A 140 -23.22 -0.20 10.81
CA GLN A 140 -23.24 -1.66 10.97
C GLN A 140 -24.14 -2.39 9.96
N ASP A 141 -25.24 -1.76 9.53
CA ASP A 141 -26.18 -2.33 8.55
C ASP A 141 -25.97 -1.83 7.12
N THR A 142 -24.90 -1.07 6.86
CA THR A 142 -24.66 -0.43 5.54
C THR A 142 -23.36 -0.91 4.93
N GLN A 143 -23.44 -1.49 3.72
CA GLN A 143 -22.23 -1.84 2.97
C GLN A 143 -21.55 -0.58 2.42
N VAL A 144 -20.48 -0.13 3.09
CA VAL A 144 -19.66 0.99 2.60
C VAL A 144 -18.58 0.48 1.64
N LEU A 145 -18.68 0.89 0.38
CA LEU A 145 -17.74 0.56 -0.66
C LEU A 145 -16.79 1.73 -0.96
N PHE A 146 -15.49 1.44 -1.04
CA PHE A 146 -14.45 2.37 -1.41
C PHE A 146 -13.91 2.08 -2.82
N MET A 147 -13.68 3.15 -3.57
CA MET A 147 -13.02 3.12 -4.87
C MET A 147 -11.56 2.77 -4.67
N ARG A 148 -11.01 1.96 -5.57
CA ARG A 148 -9.60 1.56 -5.60
C ARG A 148 -8.88 2.25 -6.75
N SER A 149 -7.56 2.20 -6.73
CA SER A 149 -6.68 2.73 -7.78
C SER A 149 -6.91 2.10 -9.16
N ASP A 150 -7.50 0.90 -9.22
CA ASP A 150 -7.85 0.19 -10.45
C ASP A 150 -9.26 0.50 -10.97
N GLY A 151 -9.98 1.44 -10.33
CA GLY A 151 -11.36 1.78 -10.69
C GLY A 151 -12.42 0.81 -10.14
N GLY A 152 -12.02 -0.24 -9.42
CA GLY A 152 -12.92 -1.17 -8.77
C GLY A 152 -13.44 -0.66 -7.41
N LEU A 153 -14.49 -1.29 -6.91
CA LEU A 153 -15.02 -1.05 -5.56
C LEU A 153 -14.61 -2.18 -4.61
N THR A 154 -14.35 -1.84 -3.34
CA THR A 154 -14.04 -2.81 -2.30
C THR A 154 -14.70 -2.43 -0.97
N PRO A 155 -15.14 -3.40 -0.15
CA PRO A 155 -15.64 -3.11 1.19
C PRO A 155 -14.58 -2.41 2.03
N MET A 156 -15.02 -1.51 2.92
CA MET A 156 -14.15 -0.73 3.81
C MET A 156 -13.08 -1.59 4.53
N GLY A 157 -13.46 -2.75 5.06
CA GLY A 157 -12.53 -3.62 5.79
C GLY A 157 -11.39 -4.23 4.93
N GLN A 158 -11.54 -4.21 3.60
CA GLN A 158 -10.54 -4.69 2.64
C GLN A 158 -9.79 -3.55 1.94
N PHE A 159 -10.06 -2.30 2.33
CA PHE A 159 -9.40 -1.13 1.77
C PHE A 159 -8.00 -0.98 2.38
N SER A 160 -6.98 -0.85 1.53
CA SER A 160 -5.57 -0.83 1.95
C SER A 160 -4.79 0.31 1.28
N GLY A 161 -3.63 0.64 1.86
CA GLY A 161 -2.74 1.71 1.41
C GLY A 161 -2.36 1.63 -0.05
N SER A 162 -1.89 0.47 -0.50
CA SER A 162 -1.46 0.26 -1.89
C SER A 162 -2.58 0.48 -2.90
N ARG A 163 -3.83 0.17 -2.53
CA ARG A 163 -5.02 0.27 -3.39
C ARG A 163 -5.75 1.61 -3.27
N ALA A 164 -5.40 2.43 -2.30
CA ALA A 164 -6.06 3.71 -2.03
C ALA A 164 -5.42 4.89 -2.78
N ILE A 165 -4.15 4.78 -3.15
CA ILE A 165 -3.40 5.80 -3.89
C ILE A 165 -4.13 6.10 -5.21
N LEU A 166 -4.46 7.38 -5.44
CA LEU A 166 -5.20 7.85 -6.64
C LEU A 166 -6.60 7.24 -6.83
N SER A 167 -7.23 6.70 -5.78
CA SER A 167 -8.61 6.18 -5.86
C SER A 167 -9.66 7.24 -6.20
N GLY A 168 -9.47 8.50 -5.80
CA GLY A 168 -10.35 9.61 -6.17
C GLY A 168 -10.39 9.85 -7.69
N PRO A 169 -9.25 10.19 -8.33
CA PRO A 169 -9.17 10.36 -9.78
C PRO A 169 -9.66 9.15 -10.58
N ALA A 170 -9.40 7.93 -10.09
CA ALA A 170 -9.91 6.71 -10.74
C ALA A 170 -11.44 6.71 -10.87
N GLY A 171 -12.16 7.21 -9.86
CA GLY A 171 -13.62 7.38 -9.95
C GLY A 171 -14.06 8.38 -11.02
N GLY A 172 -13.29 9.47 -11.20
CA GLY A 172 -13.53 10.44 -12.28
C GLY A 172 -13.33 9.83 -13.66
N VAL A 173 -12.26 9.05 -13.85
CA VAL A 173 -11.98 8.32 -15.10
C VAL A 173 -13.09 7.30 -15.40
N VAL A 174 -13.52 6.51 -14.40
CA VAL A 174 -14.60 5.53 -14.57
C VAL A 174 -15.92 6.22 -14.93
N GLY A 175 -16.27 7.31 -14.23
CA GLY A 175 -17.47 8.08 -14.53
C GLY A 175 -17.46 8.63 -15.96
N TYR A 176 -16.37 9.30 -16.33
CA TYR A 176 -16.18 9.85 -17.67
C TYR A 176 -16.22 8.77 -18.76
N ALA A 177 -15.56 7.62 -18.55
CA ALA A 177 -15.59 6.52 -19.51
C ALA A 177 -17.02 6.01 -19.73
N ILE A 178 -17.80 5.84 -18.67
CA ILE A 178 -19.18 5.30 -18.76
C ILE A 178 -20.15 6.29 -19.40
N THR A 179 -19.99 7.60 -19.16
CA THR A 179 -20.96 8.60 -19.63
C THR A 179 -20.69 9.14 -21.04
N THR A 180 -19.44 9.08 -21.50
CA THR A 180 -19.03 9.73 -22.76
C THR A 180 -18.60 8.75 -23.85
N TYR A 181 -18.36 7.48 -23.51
CA TYR A 181 -18.07 6.46 -24.52
C TYR A 181 -19.37 5.94 -25.15
N SER A 182 -19.47 6.04 -26.46
CA SER A 182 -20.50 5.40 -27.29
C SER A 182 -19.85 4.24 -28.06
N GLN A 183 -20.43 3.04 -27.95
CA GLN A 183 -19.96 1.88 -28.74
C GLN A 183 -20.15 2.07 -30.24
N GLU A 184 -21.07 2.94 -30.66
CA GLU A 184 -21.33 3.23 -32.07
C GLU A 184 -20.24 4.15 -32.66
N ASP A 185 -19.74 5.11 -31.87
CA ASP A 185 -18.77 6.11 -32.33
C ASP A 185 -17.33 5.63 -32.18
N GLY A 186 -17.05 4.74 -31.21
CA GLY A 186 -15.73 4.15 -30.99
C GLY A 186 -14.60 5.17 -30.72
N GLN A 187 -14.93 6.43 -30.43
CA GLN A 187 -13.96 7.51 -30.35
C GLN A 187 -13.18 7.46 -29.03
N PRO A 188 -11.84 7.64 -29.07
CA PRO A 188 -11.05 7.80 -27.87
C PRO A 188 -11.38 9.13 -27.19
N VAL A 189 -11.54 9.09 -25.87
CA VAL A 189 -11.92 10.24 -25.06
C VAL A 189 -10.80 10.63 -24.08
N ILE A 190 -10.61 11.93 -23.84
CA ILE A 190 -9.60 12.47 -22.91
C ILE A 190 -10.33 13.30 -21.85
N GLY A 191 -10.34 12.81 -20.61
CA GLY A 191 -10.88 13.53 -19.46
C GLY A 191 -9.84 14.46 -18.84
N PHE A 192 -10.26 15.67 -18.47
CA PHE A 192 -9.42 16.64 -17.77
C PHE A 192 -10.07 17.00 -16.43
N ASP A 193 -9.40 16.67 -15.33
CA ASP A 193 -9.86 16.94 -13.95
C ASP A 193 -8.89 17.91 -13.28
N MET A 194 -9.32 19.17 -13.09
CA MET A 194 -8.52 20.21 -12.44
C MET A 194 -9.04 20.47 -11.03
N GLY A 195 -8.24 20.10 -10.02
CA GLY A 195 -8.52 20.40 -8.62
C GLY A 195 -7.88 21.71 -8.13
N GLY A 196 -8.41 22.30 -7.06
CA GLY A 196 -7.91 23.57 -6.48
C GLY A 196 -6.52 23.51 -5.81
N GLY A 197 -5.90 22.33 -5.72
CA GLY A 197 -4.54 22.15 -5.17
C GLY A 197 -3.42 22.51 -6.17
N CYS A 198 -3.74 22.67 -7.45
CA CYS A 198 -2.80 23.15 -8.47
C CYS A 198 -2.68 24.67 -8.41
N ARG A 199 -2.03 25.21 -7.37
CA ARG A 199 -1.50 26.59 -7.43
C ARG A 199 -0.35 26.60 -8.44
N LEU A 200 -0.63 27.10 -9.64
CA LEU A 200 0.40 27.55 -10.56
C LEU A 200 1.11 28.75 -9.91
N GLN A 201 2.23 28.51 -9.22
CA GLN A 201 3.20 29.58 -8.94
C GLN A 201 3.94 29.89 -10.24
N GLY A 202 3.30 30.68 -11.07
CA GLY A 202 3.85 31.22 -12.30
C GLY A 202 3.36 32.65 -12.46
N GLY A 203 4.00 33.59 -11.74
CA GLY A 203 3.88 35.00 -12.05
C GLY A 203 4.56 35.24 -13.39
N LEU A 204 3.77 35.44 -14.44
CA LEU A 204 4.24 36.13 -15.65
C LEU A 204 4.36 37.61 -15.29
N SER A 205 5.58 38.03 -14.96
CA SER A 205 5.99 39.42 -15.12
C SER A 205 6.28 39.64 -16.61
N LEU A 206 5.45 40.43 -17.27
CA LEU A 206 5.81 41.14 -18.51
C LEU A 206 6.83 42.24 -18.18
#